data_AF-A0A7G1IBM6-F1
#
_entry.id   AF-A0A7G1IBM6-F1
#
_cell.length_a   1.000
_cell.length_b   1.000
_cell.length_c   1.000
_cell.angle_alpha   90.00
_cell.angle_beta   90.00
_cell.angle_gamma   90.00
#
_symmetry.space_group_name_H-M   'P 1'
#
loop_
_entity.id
_entity.type
_entity.pdbx_description
1 polymer ?
#
loop_
_entity_poly.entity_id
_entity_poly.type
_entity_poly.pdbx_seq_one_letter_code
_entity_poly.pdbx_strand_id
1 'polypeptide(L)'
;MNPSTAIKSVTARLAEELAVEEAHVAAAVGLLDGGATVPFIARYRKEATGGLDDGQLRTLAERLQYLRELDERRAAVLASIREQGS
;
A
#
# COMPACT_ATOMS: atom_id res chain seq x y z
N MET A 1 8.07 -25.37 -14.06
CA MET A 1 8.10 -24.82 -12.70
C MET A 1 7.63 -23.39 -12.79
N ASN A 2 6.37 -23.11 -12.46
CA ASN A 2 5.96 -21.73 -12.24
C ASN A 2 6.65 -21.31 -10.94
N PRO A 3 7.51 -20.27 -10.91
CA PRO A 3 7.86 -19.70 -9.64
C PRO A 3 6.54 -19.28 -9.01
N SER A 4 6.22 -19.83 -7.84
CA SER A 4 5.22 -19.22 -6.97
C SER A 4 5.83 -17.87 -6.59
N THR A 5 5.63 -16.86 -7.43
CA THR A 5 6.04 -15.50 -7.12
C THR A 5 5.12 -15.08 -5.99
N ALA A 6 5.64 -15.13 -4.76
CA ALA A 6 4.95 -14.59 -3.61
C ALA A 6 4.51 -13.16 -3.96
N ILE A 7 3.24 -12.85 -3.71
CA ILE A 7 2.76 -11.49 -3.93
C ILE A 7 3.58 -10.56 -3.04
N LYS A 8 4.16 -9.53 -3.66
CA LYS A 8 4.89 -8.47 -2.96
C LYS A 8 3.97 -7.77 -1.95
N SER A 9 4.55 -7.24 -0.88
CA SER A 9 3.80 -6.41 0.07
C SER A 9 3.12 -5.23 -0.63
N VAL A 10 2.05 -4.71 -0.02
CA VAL A 10 1.36 -3.51 -0.52
C VAL A 10 2.34 -2.33 -0.64
N THR A 11 3.25 -2.16 0.33
CA THR A 11 4.28 -1.10 0.31
C THR A 11 5.25 -1.25 -0.86
N ALA A 12 5.74 -2.46 -1.14
CA ALA A 12 6.64 -2.71 -2.26
C ALA A 12 5.95 -2.48 -3.62
N ARG A 13 4.68 -2.88 -3.75
CA ARG A 13 3.89 -2.65 -4.98
C ARG A 13 3.66 -1.15 -5.21
N LEU A 14 3.32 -0.41 -4.16
CA LEU A 14 3.16 1.06 -4.23
C LEU A 14 4.47 1.77 -4.56
N ALA A 15 5.59 1.32 -3.99
CA ALA A 15 6.92 1.86 -4.28
C ALA A 15 7.26 1.73 -5.77
N GLU A 16 6.98 0.56 -6.35
CA GLU A 16 7.15 0.31 -7.78
C GLU A 16 6.19 1.14 -8.65
N GLU A 17 4.92 1.22 -8.27
CA GLU A 17 3.90 1.99 -9.02
C GLU A 17 4.19 3.51 -9.02
N LEU A 18 4.71 4.04 -7.92
CA LEU A 18 4.98 5.47 -7.74
C LEU A 18 6.43 5.86 -8.09
N ALA A 19 7.29 4.87 -8.41
CA ALA A 19 8.72 5.05 -8.62
C ALA A 19 9.42 5.80 -7.47
N VAL A 20 9.15 5.37 -6.23
CA VAL A 20 9.74 5.93 -5.01
C VAL A 20 10.26 4.83 -4.10
N GLU A 21 11.13 5.18 -3.13
CA GLU A 21 11.65 4.22 -2.16
C GLU A 21 10.55 3.63 -1.27
N GLU A 22 10.61 2.31 -1.02
CA GLU A 22 9.63 1.63 -0.18
C GLU A 22 9.57 2.19 1.25
N ALA A 23 10.70 2.66 1.78
CA ALA A 23 10.76 3.32 3.09
C ALA A 23 9.89 4.59 3.15
N HIS A 24 9.87 5.38 2.07
CA HIS A 24 9.03 6.58 1.99
C HIS A 24 7.55 6.24 1.93
N VAL A 25 7.20 5.19 1.18
CA VAL A 25 5.84 4.65 1.15
C VAL A 25 5.43 4.15 2.52
N ALA A 26 6.27 3.34 3.18
CA ALA A 26 5.98 2.81 4.51
C ALA A 26 5.75 3.92 5.55
N ALA A 27 6.54 5.00 5.50
CA ALA A 27 6.35 6.17 6.34
C ALA A 27 5.01 6.88 6.07
N ALA A 28 4.67 7.10 4.79
CA ALA A 28 3.40 7.70 4.40
C ALA A 28 2.20 6.84 4.81
N VAL A 29 2.27 5.52 4.60
CA VAL A 29 1.26 4.55 5.02
C VAL A 29 1.06 4.60 6.53
N GLY A 30 2.14 4.58 7.32
CA GLY A 30 2.04 4.66 8.78
C GLY A 30 1.38 5.96 9.28
N LEU A 31 1.63 7.08 8.60
CA LEU A 31 0.97 8.36 8.91
C LEU A 31 -0.53 8.31 8.58
N LEU A 32 -0.90 7.78 7.41
CA LEU A 32 -2.30 7.64 6.98
C LEU A 32 -3.07 6.68 7.90
N ASP A 33 -2.47 5.54 8.26
CA ASP A 33 -3.05 4.58 9.22
C ASP A 33 -3.20 5.20 10.62
N GLY A 34 -2.29 6.13 10.99
CA GLY A 34 -2.39 6.95 12.19
C GLY A 34 -3.43 8.08 12.12
N GLY A 35 -4.19 8.17 11.03
CA GLY A 35 -5.26 9.15 10.84
C GLY A 35 -4.80 10.51 10.31
N ALA A 36 -3.53 10.66 9.91
CA ALA A 36 -3.08 11.88 9.25
C ALA A 36 -3.71 12.00 7.85
N THR A 37 -4.07 13.21 7.45
CA THR A 37 -4.65 13.46 6.11
C THR A 37 -3.57 13.79 5.09
N VAL A 38 -3.84 13.57 3.80
CA VAL A 38 -2.89 13.91 2.72
C VAL A 38 -2.42 15.37 2.78
N PRO A 39 -3.31 16.39 2.92
CA PRO A 39 -2.86 17.78 3.02
C PRO A 39 -1.99 18.04 4.26
N PHE A 40 -2.24 17.34 5.37
CA PHE A 40 -1.42 17.46 6.57
C PHE A 40 -0.02 16.86 6.34
N ILE A 41 0.06 15.67 5.73
CA ILE A 41 1.33 15.00 5.46
C ILE A 41 2.17 15.85 4.48
N ALA A 42 1.57 16.31 3.38
CA ALA A 42 2.23 17.12 2.37
C ALA A 42 2.82 18.42 2.94
N ARG A 43 2.15 19.02 3.94
CA ARG A 43 2.54 20.29 4.54
C ARG A 43 3.49 20.16 5.73
N TYR A 44 3.34 19.13 6.56
CA TYR A 44 4.00 19.05 7.87
C TYR A 44 4.88 17.81 8.06
N ARG A 45 4.84 16.83 7.15
CA ARG A 45 5.59 15.56 7.27
C ARG A 45 6.44 15.24 6.05
N LYS A 46 6.77 16.25 5.25
CA LYS A 46 7.51 16.13 3.99
C LYS A 46 8.85 15.39 4.15
N GLU A 47 9.63 15.69 5.19
CA GLU A 47 10.89 15.00 5.47
C GLU A 47 10.70 13.52 5.82
N ALA A 48 9.63 13.19 6.56
CA ALA A 48 9.36 11.81 6.98
C ALA A 48 8.98 10.91 5.79
N THR A 49 8.40 11.49 4.74
CA THR A 49 8.02 10.77 3.52
C THR A 49 9.05 10.93 2.40
N GLY A 50 10.25 11.46 2.66
CA GLY A 50 11.26 11.66 1.61
C GLY A 50 10.85 12.65 0.52
N GLY A 51 9.95 13.58 0.84
CA GLY A 51 9.58 14.67 -0.06
C GLY A 51 8.33 14.45 -0.90
N LEU A 52 7.56 13.37 -0.70
CA LEU A 52 6.34 13.09 -1.48
C LEU A 52 5.42 14.32 -1.53
N ASP A 53 5.03 14.71 -2.75
CA ASP A 53 4.12 15.83 -2.98
C ASP A 53 2.64 15.44 -2.80
N ASP A 54 1.75 16.44 -2.84
CA ASP A 54 0.30 16.24 -2.66
C ASP A 54 -0.29 15.27 -3.69
N GLY A 55 0.19 15.31 -4.94
CA GLY A 55 -0.27 14.40 -5.99
C GLY A 55 0.15 12.96 -5.71
N GLN A 56 1.43 12.75 -5.40
CA GLN A 56 1.96 11.42 -5.04
C GLN A 56 1.25 10.85 -3.80
N LEU A 57 1.00 11.68 -2.78
CA LEU A 57 0.31 11.25 -1.56
C LEU A 57 -1.17 10.89 -1.80
N ARG A 58 -1.87 11.60 -2.69
CA ARG A 58 -3.24 11.24 -3.09
C ARG A 58 -3.26 9.90 -3.83
N THR A 59 -2.40 9.75 -4.84
CA THR A 59 -2.30 8.48 -5.57
C THR A 59 -1.93 7.34 -4.63
N LEU A 60 -0.97 7.55 -3.71
CA LEU A 60 -0.61 6.57 -2.71
C LEU A 60 -1.82 6.15 -1.86
N ALA A 61 -2.59 7.10 -1.34
CA ALA A 61 -3.75 6.81 -0.50
C ALA A 61 -4.84 6.01 -1.25
N GLU A 62 -5.15 6.40 -2.49
CA GLU A 62 -6.12 5.69 -3.33
C GLU A 62 -5.67 4.27 -3.66
N ARG A 63 -4.40 4.11 -4.05
CA ARG A 63 -3.81 2.82 -4.40
C ARG A 63 -3.66 1.92 -3.18
N LEU A 64 -3.29 2.47 -2.03
CA LEU A 64 -3.20 1.74 -0.76
C LEU A 64 -4.53 1.08 -0.42
N GLN A 65 -5.63 1.82 -0.49
CA GLN A 65 -6.96 1.29 -0.22
C GLN A 65 -7.30 0.16 -1.20
N TYR A 66 -7.15 0.41 -2.50
CA TYR A 66 -7.44 -0.58 -3.54
C TYR A 66 -6.65 -1.89 -3.35
N LEU A 67 -5.35 -1.78 -3.06
CA LEU A 67 -4.48 -2.95 -2.89
C LEU A 67 -4.85 -3.76 -1.64
N ARG A 68 -5.21 -3.09 -0.54
CA ARG A 68 -5.70 -3.78 0.68
C ARG A 68 -7.00 -4.52 0.42
N GLU A 69 -7.97 -3.89 -0.23
CA GLU A 69 -9.25 -4.54 -0.60
C GLU A 69 -9.02 -5.74 -1.54
N LEU A 70 -8.10 -5.62 -2.49
CA LEU A 70 -7.73 -6.70 -3.40
C LEU A 70 -7.13 -7.89 -2.65
N ASP A 71 -6.18 -7.62 -1.75
CA ASP A 71 -5.51 -8.66 -0.97
C ASP A 71 -6.48 -9.34 0.02
N GLU A 72 -7.41 -8.58 0.63
CA GLU A 72 -8.48 -9.12 1.48
C GLU A 72 -9.42 -10.04 0.69
N ARG A 73 -9.93 -9.59 -0.47
CA ARG A 73 -10.79 -10.40 -1.34
C ARG A 73 -10.08 -11.69 -1.77
N ARG A 74 -8.80 -11.58 -2.10
CA ARG A 74 -7.98 -12.74 -2.45
C ARG A 74 -7.89 -13.74 -1.30
N ALA A 75 -7.65 -13.26 -0.08
CA ALA A 75 -7.60 -14.11 1.10
C ALA A 75 -8.94 -14.81 1.35
N ALA A 76 -10.05 -14.09 1.22
CA ALA A 76 -11.41 -14.65 1.36
C ALA A 76 -11.70 -15.74 0.32
N VAL A 77 -11.36 -15.52 -0.95
CA VAL A 77 -11.51 -16.53 -2.01
C VAL A 77 -10.70 -17.79 -1.70
N LEU A 78 -9.42 -17.62 -1.31
CA LEU A 78 -8.56 -18.75 -0.96
C LEU A 78 -9.08 -19.51 0.26
N ALA A 79 -9.63 -18.83 1.26
CA ALA A 79 -10.25 -19.46 2.41
C ALA A 79 -11.47 -20.29 2.00
N SER A 80 -12.37 -19.73 1.19
CA SER A 80 -13.56 -20.43 0.71
C SER A 80 -13.22 -21.69 -0.10
N ILE A 81 -12.17 -21.66 -0.93
CA ILE A 81 -11.71 -22.84 -1.67
C ILE A 81 -11.20 -23.93 -0.71
N ARG A 82 -10.46 -23.56 0.34
CA ARG A 82 -9.97 -24.53 1.34
C ARG A 82 -11.11 -25.14 2.14
N GLU A 83 -12.11 -24.35 2.49
CA GLU A 83 -13.30 -24.81 3.23
C GLU A 83 -14.14 -25.80 2.40
N GLN A 84 -14.26 -25.58 1.08
CA GLN A 84 -14.99 -26.48 0.18
C GLN A 84 -14.23 -27.78 -0.16
N GLY A 85 -12.90 -27.76 -0.05
CA GLY A 85 -12.05 -28.91 -0.31
C GLY A 85 -11.74 -29.78 0.91
N SER A 86 -12.31 -29.45 2.08
CA SER A 86 -12.18 -30.18 3.35
C SER A 86 -13.38 -31.07 3.63
#